data_AF-A0A382AJ86-F1
#
_entry.id   AF-A0A382AJ86-F1
#
_cell.length_a   1.000
_cell.length_b   1.000
_cell.length_c   1.000
_cell.angle_alpha   90.00
_cell.angle_beta   90.00
_cell.angle_gamma   90.00
#
_symmetry.space_group_name_H-M   'P 1'
#
loop_
_entity.id
_entity.type
_entity.pdbx_description
1 polymer ?
#
loop_
_entity_poly.entity_id
_entity_poly.type
_entity_poly.pdbx_seq_one_letter_code
_entity_poly.pdbx_strand_id
1 'polypeptide(L)'
;RSVGKQNNERLEFLGDSVLGSIISRELFQRFPSIDEGQLSRLRSHLVRGQTLAKLAKEIQLSEQLILGQGELKSGGFRRESIQADAFEAILGAIFLDSDYLTVNRVILKLYKELLDQANPEESHKDFKTQLQEALQKRGSDLPQYDLIETSGKDHNAVFSVQCSLTNENIQVEKSAKSIKRAEQACAEALLEKLSML
;
A
#
# COMPACT_ATOMS: atom_id res chain seq x y z
N ARG A 1 6.64 3.35 -20.64
CA ARG A 1 8.04 3.69 -21.00
C ARG A 1 8.02 4.85 -21.97
N SER A 2 8.69 5.94 -21.59
CA SER A 2 8.76 7.18 -22.37
C SER A 2 9.71 7.01 -23.55
N VAL A 3 9.31 7.46 -24.75
CA VAL A 3 10.04 7.21 -26.01
C VAL A 3 11.19 8.23 -26.24
N GLY A 4 11.22 9.33 -25.49
CA GLY A 4 12.20 10.40 -25.64
C GLY A 4 13.55 10.12 -24.94
N LYS A 5 14.66 10.53 -25.56
CA LYS A 5 16.03 10.43 -25.00
C LYS A 5 16.24 11.28 -23.73
N GLN A 6 15.44 12.33 -23.56
CA GLN A 6 15.37 13.13 -22.34
C GLN A 6 14.01 12.86 -21.68
N ASN A 7 14.01 11.97 -20.71
CA ASN A 7 12.85 11.63 -19.89
C ASN A 7 13.27 11.62 -18.42
N ASN A 8 12.30 11.49 -17.53
CA ASN A 8 12.51 11.51 -16.08
C ASN A 8 12.72 10.10 -15.47
N GLU A 9 12.77 9.02 -16.26
CA GLU A 9 12.84 7.63 -15.76
C GLU A 9 14.12 7.37 -14.93
N ARG A 10 15.24 8.04 -15.26
CA ARG A 10 16.47 7.94 -14.45
C ARG A 10 16.38 8.68 -13.12
N LEU A 11 15.63 9.78 -13.09
CA LEU A 11 15.38 10.54 -11.87
C LEU A 11 14.39 9.80 -10.98
N GLU A 12 13.34 9.21 -11.56
CA GLU A 12 12.38 8.32 -10.90
C GLU A 12 13.12 7.20 -10.16
N PHE A 13 13.98 6.45 -10.88
CA PHE A 13 14.78 5.38 -10.29
C PHE A 13 15.60 5.82 -9.05
N LEU A 14 16.24 6.99 -9.14
CA LEU A 14 17.01 7.54 -8.01
C LEU A 14 16.08 8.00 -6.87
N GLY A 15 14.99 8.64 -7.23
CA GLY A 15 13.98 9.17 -6.32
C GLY A 15 13.29 8.09 -5.49
N ASP A 16 12.89 6.98 -6.12
CA ASP A 16 12.34 5.80 -5.43
C ASP A 16 13.32 5.27 -4.37
N SER A 17 14.59 5.10 -4.74
CA SER A 17 15.62 4.63 -3.81
C SER A 17 15.82 5.58 -2.62
N VAL A 18 15.86 6.89 -2.88
CA VAL A 18 16.00 7.93 -1.85
C VAL A 18 14.78 7.95 -0.93
N LEU A 19 13.58 7.94 -1.50
CA LEU A 19 12.31 7.90 -0.78
C LEU A 19 12.21 6.66 0.10
N GLY A 20 12.43 5.48 -0.47
CA GLY A 20 12.40 4.21 0.25
C GLY A 20 13.36 4.19 1.44
N SER A 21 14.57 4.72 1.27
CA SER A 21 15.56 4.83 2.35
C SER A 21 15.10 5.75 3.49
N ILE A 22 14.61 6.95 3.16
CA ILE A 22 14.15 7.94 4.15
C ILE A 22 12.93 7.44 4.92
N ILE A 23 11.94 6.88 4.23
CA ILE A 23 10.74 6.32 4.87
C ILE A 23 11.10 5.11 5.73
N SER A 24 12.01 4.24 5.28
CA SER A 24 12.48 3.11 6.09
C SER A 24 13.12 3.59 7.40
N ARG A 25 13.99 4.61 7.31
CA ARG A 25 14.66 5.19 8.47
C ARG A 25 13.67 5.80 9.45
N GLU A 26 12.71 6.57 8.95
CA GLU A 26 11.69 7.22 9.77
C GLU A 26 10.83 6.18 10.52
N LEU A 27 10.35 5.15 9.81
CA LEU A 27 9.57 4.07 10.43
C LEU A 27 10.36 3.31 11.50
N PHE A 28 11.64 3.02 11.23
CA PHE A 28 12.53 2.35 12.19
C PHE A 28 12.69 3.17 13.48
N GLN A 29 12.85 4.49 13.37
CA GLN A 29 12.99 5.38 14.52
C GLN A 29 11.67 5.55 15.28
N ARG A 30 10.55 5.62 14.54
CA ARG A 30 9.22 5.92 15.10
C ARG A 30 8.57 4.72 15.77
N PHE A 31 8.89 3.51 15.31
CA PHE A 31 8.33 2.26 15.83
C PHE A 31 9.44 1.28 16.25
N PRO A 32 10.15 1.55 17.36
CA PRO A 32 11.29 0.73 17.78
C PRO A 32 10.93 -0.69 18.25
N SER A 33 9.65 -0.98 18.47
CA SER A 33 9.16 -2.24 19.07
C SER A 33 8.50 -3.20 18.07
N ILE A 34 8.39 -2.83 16.79
CA ILE A 34 7.71 -3.66 15.78
C ILE A 34 8.72 -4.44 14.95
N ASP A 35 8.29 -5.57 14.36
CA ASP A 35 9.19 -6.43 13.59
C ASP A 35 9.48 -5.91 12.17
N GLU A 36 10.46 -6.52 11.51
CA GLU A 36 10.89 -6.16 10.15
C GLU A 36 9.76 -6.31 9.13
N GLY A 37 8.91 -7.34 9.24
CA GLY A 37 7.82 -7.58 8.31
C GLY A 37 6.77 -6.47 8.39
N GLN A 38 6.46 -6.00 9.60
CA GLN A 38 5.57 -4.85 9.82
C GLN A 38 6.15 -3.56 9.24
N LEU A 39 7.44 -3.29 9.49
CA LEU A 39 8.14 -2.13 8.93
C LEU A 39 8.11 -2.17 7.39
N SER A 40 8.40 -3.32 6.80
CA SER A 40 8.38 -3.54 5.36
C SER A 40 6.99 -3.33 4.75
N ARG A 41 5.91 -3.79 5.42
CA ARG A 41 4.51 -3.55 5.00
C ARG A 41 4.13 -2.08 5.10
N LEU A 42 4.42 -1.42 6.22
CA LEU A 42 4.16 0.01 6.41
C LEU A 42 4.87 0.84 5.35
N ARG A 43 6.17 0.58 5.12
CA ARG A 43 6.93 1.23 4.06
C ARG A 43 6.27 1.04 2.71
N SER A 44 5.96 -0.21 2.35
CA SER A 44 5.33 -0.53 1.06
C SER A 44 4.00 0.22 0.88
N HIS A 45 3.21 0.36 1.94
CA HIS A 45 1.99 1.16 1.89
C HIS A 45 2.25 2.66 1.66
N LEU A 46 3.31 3.20 2.26
CA LEU A 46 3.67 4.62 2.18
C LEU A 46 4.32 5.00 0.86
N VAL A 47 5.06 4.09 0.23
CA VAL A 47 5.79 4.37 -1.03
C VAL A 47 5.10 3.81 -2.28
N ARG A 48 3.97 3.11 -2.16
CA ARG A 48 3.24 2.61 -3.35
C ARG A 48 2.68 3.77 -4.19
N GLY A 49 2.56 3.51 -5.50
CA GLY A 49 2.09 4.49 -6.48
C GLY A 49 0.76 5.18 -6.15
N GLN A 50 -0.22 4.52 -5.50
CA GLN A 50 -1.45 5.21 -5.10
C GLN A 50 -1.23 6.29 -4.04
N THR A 51 -0.31 6.05 -3.10
CA THR A 51 0.06 7.02 -2.06
C THR A 51 0.82 8.18 -2.68
N LEU A 52 1.76 7.89 -3.58
CA LEU A 52 2.53 8.91 -4.31
C LEU A 52 1.63 9.77 -5.20
N ALA A 53 0.70 9.17 -5.93
CA ALA A 53 -0.26 9.90 -6.75
C ALA A 53 -1.16 10.80 -5.90
N LYS A 54 -1.51 10.40 -4.68
CA LYS A 54 -2.25 11.26 -3.74
C LYS A 54 -1.42 12.48 -3.35
N LEU A 55 -0.16 12.27 -2.93
CA LEU A 55 0.76 13.37 -2.58
C LEU A 55 1.03 14.29 -3.78
N ALA A 56 1.19 13.73 -4.98
CA ALA A 56 1.34 14.47 -6.22
C ALA A 56 0.12 15.38 -6.50
N LYS A 57 -1.10 14.91 -6.24
CA LYS A 57 -2.32 15.71 -6.37
C LYS A 57 -2.37 16.85 -5.36
N GLU A 58 -1.94 16.62 -4.12
CA GLU A 58 -1.92 17.65 -3.05
C GLU A 58 -1.02 18.83 -3.42
N ILE A 59 0.09 18.58 -4.14
CA ILE A 59 0.99 19.63 -4.65
C ILE A 59 0.64 20.10 -6.07
N GLN A 60 -0.52 19.71 -6.62
CA GLN A 60 -1.00 20.08 -7.95
C GLN A 60 -0.02 19.71 -9.09
N LEU A 61 0.71 18.59 -8.93
CA LEU A 61 1.78 18.19 -9.85
C LEU A 61 1.29 17.99 -11.28
N SER A 62 0.04 17.56 -11.46
CA SER A 62 -0.55 17.31 -12.79
C SER A 62 -0.45 18.49 -13.75
N GLU A 63 -0.47 19.71 -13.25
CA GLU A 63 -0.44 20.94 -14.06
C GLU A 63 0.98 21.29 -14.56
N GLN A 64 2.00 20.70 -13.95
CA GLN A 64 3.41 20.95 -14.26
C GLN A 64 4.02 19.87 -15.17
N LEU A 65 3.26 18.82 -15.50
CA LEU A 65 3.75 17.70 -16.30
C LEU A 65 3.92 18.09 -17.76
N ILE A 66 5.14 17.88 -18.27
CA ILE A 66 5.45 17.99 -19.70
C ILE A 66 5.21 16.63 -20.34
N LEU A 67 4.17 16.53 -21.17
CA LEU A 67 3.74 15.28 -21.79
C LEU A 67 3.72 15.42 -23.31
N GLY A 68 3.99 14.31 -24.01
CA GLY A 68 3.87 14.26 -25.46
C GLY A 68 2.42 14.49 -25.93
N GLN A 69 2.23 14.93 -27.16
CA GLN A 69 0.89 15.28 -27.67
C GLN A 69 -0.12 14.13 -27.62
N GLY A 70 0.31 12.89 -27.88
CA GLY A 70 -0.56 11.72 -27.75
C GLY A 70 -0.99 11.46 -26.31
N GLU A 71 -0.07 11.68 -25.38
CA GLU A 71 -0.27 11.48 -23.94
C GLU A 71 -1.19 12.55 -23.35
N LEU A 72 -1.06 13.80 -23.79
CA LEU A 72 -2.01 14.86 -23.41
C LEU A 72 -3.42 14.56 -23.90
N LYS A 73 -3.57 14.11 -25.15
CA LYS A 73 -4.87 13.78 -25.75
C LYS A 73 -5.57 12.61 -25.05
N SER A 74 -4.82 11.64 -24.52
CA SER A 74 -5.38 10.52 -23.75
C SER A 74 -5.63 10.84 -22.27
N GLY A 75 -5.37 12.08 -21.82
CA GLY A 75 -5.56 12.47 -20.42
C GLY A 75 -4.43 12.02 -19.50
N GLY A 76 -3.22 11.83 -20.02
CA GLY A 76 -2.02 11.38 -19.32
C GLY A 76 -1.72 12.11 -18.02
N PHE A 77 -1.93 13.42 -17.99
CA PHE A 77 -1.72 14.26 -16.82
C PHE A 77 -2.58 13.87 -15.61
N ARG A 78 -3.67 13.11 -15.82
CA ARG A 78 -4.54 12.58 -14.75
C ARG A 78 -4.19 11.15 -14.32
N ARG A 79 -3.28 10.47 -15.04
CA ARG A 79 -2.93 9.07 -14.76
C ARG A 79 -2.09 8.99 -13.50
N GLU A 80 -2.56 8.21 -12.54
CA GLU A 80 -1.91 8.08 -11.23
C GLU A 80 -0.48 7.57 -11.34
N SER A 81 -0.22 6.61 -12.25
CA SER A 81 1.14 6.12 -12.50
C SER A 81 2.08 7.24 -12.95
N ILE A 82 1.67 8.06 -13.93
CA ILE A 82 2.52 9.17 -14.41
C ILE A 82 2.80 10.18 -13.30
N GLN A 83 1.80 10.49 -12.46
CA GLN A 83 1.97 11.43 -11.36
C GLN A 83 2.88 10.86 -10.26
N ALA A 84 2.76 9.56 -9.95
CA ALA A 84 3.64 8.87 -9.01
C ALA A 84 5.09 8.87 -9.50
N ASP A 85 5.32 8.43 -10.74
CA ASP A 85 6.66 8.38 -11.35
C ASP A 85 7.29 9.79 -11.39
N ALA A 86 6.50 10.82 -11.72
CA ALA A 86 6.95 12.21 -11.71
C ALA A 86 7.25 12.74 -10.30
N PHE A 87 6.49 12.33 -9.30
CA PHE A 87 6.73 12.70 -7.91
C PHE A 87 8.09 12.15 -7.44
N GLU A 88 8.37 10.88 -7.69
CA GLU A 88 9.68 10.27 -7.40
C GLU A 88 10.80 10.97 -8.15
N ALA A 89 10.59 11.26 -9.44
CA ALA A 89 11.58 11.98 -10.23
C ALA A 89 11.93 13.36 -9.66
N ILE A 90 10.95 14.08 -9.09
CA ILE A 90 11.21 15.36 -8.41
C ILE A 90 12.06 15.14 -7.16
N LEU A 91 11.80 14.09 -6.37
CA LEU A 91 12.63 13.77 -5.21
C LEU A 91 14.07 13.44 -5.62
N GLY A 92 14.25 12.68 -6.70
CA GLY A 92 15.55 12.40 -7.30
C GLY A 92 16.26 13.68 -7.77
N ALA A 93 15.52 14.62 -8.36
CA ALA A 93 16.06 15.91 -8.78
C ALA A 93 16.50 16.78 -7.60
N ILE A 94 15.68 16.90 -6.54
CA ILE A 94 16.03 17.64 -5.31
C ILE A 94 17.28 17.05 -4.67
N PHE A 95 17.41 15.72 -4.64
CA PHE A 95 18.58 15.05 -4.10
C PHE A 95 19.86 15.40 -4.86
N LEU A 96 19.80 15.51 -6.20
CA LEU A 96 20.95 15.87 -7.03
C LEU A 96 21.28 17.36 -7.03
N ASP A 97 20.25 18.22 -6.97
CA ASP A 97 20.40 19.67 -6.98
C ASP A 97 20.87 20.23 -5.63
N SER A 98 20.49 19.55 -4.53
CA SER A 98 20.81 19.96 -3.16
C SER A 98 21.64 18.89 -2.44
N ASP A 99 21.06 18.21 -1.43
CA ASP A 99 21.71 17.19 -0.62
C ASP A 99 20.69 16.25 0.04
N TYR A 100 21.20 15.20 0.71
CA TYR A 100 20.37 14.24 1.43
C TYR A 100 19.51 14.87 2.54
N LEU A 101 20.06 15.83 3.29
CA LEU A 101 19.35 16.45 4.42
C LEU A 101 18.15 17.28 3.94
N THR A 102 18.32 17.96 2.81
CA THR A 102 17.31 18.79 2.17
C THR A 102 16.17 17.94 1.65
N VAL A 103 16.45 16.92 0.84
CA VAL A 103 15.39 16.01 0.35
C VAL A 103 14.71 15.27 1.50
N ASN A 104 15.44 14.91 2.56
CA ASN A 104 14.86 14.32 3.76
C ASN A 104 13.83 15.23 4.42
N ARG A 105 14.15 16.52 4.64
CA ARG A 105 13.16 17.45 5.21
C ARG A 105 11.94 17.63 4.30
N VAL A 106 12.14 17.69 2.99
CA VAL A 106 11.04 17.82 2.02
C VAL A 106 10.12 16.61 2.10
N ILE A 107 10.68 15.39 2.04
CA ILE A 107 9.91 14.14 2.13
C ILE A 107 9.15 14.09 3.46
N LEU A 108 9.82 14.30 4.60
CA LEU A 108 9.15 14.23 5.90
C LEU A 108 8.05 15.30 6.07
N LYS A 109 8.22 16.48 5.45
CA LYS A 109 7.17 17.50 5.44
C LYS A 109 5.95 17.06 4.64
N LEU A 110 6.15 16.51 3.44
CA LEU A 110 5.07 16.01 2.58
C LEU A 110 4.37 14.79 3.20
N TYR A 111 5.11 13.93 3.88
CA TYR A 111 4.60 12.70 4.50
C TYR A 111 4.04 12.89 5.91
N LYS A 112 4.11 14.09 6.48
CA LYS A 112 3.78 14.33 7.90
C LYS A 112 2.45 13.71 8.31
N GLU A 113 1.36 13.98 7.57
CA GLU A 113 0.04 13.45 7.92
C GLU A 113 -0.06 11.93 7.78
N LEU A 114 0.54 11.37 6.72
CA LEU A 114 0.55 9.91 6.48
C LEU A 114 1.34 9.18 7.57
N LEU A 115 2.48 9.73 7.99
CA LEU A 115 3.26 9.21 9.10
C LEU A 115 2.46 9.36 10.39
N ASP A 116 1.89 10.54 10.68
CA ASP A 116 1.05 10.79 11.86
C ASP A 116 -0.08 9.76 12.01
N GLN A 117 -0.67 9.32 10.90
CA GLN A 117 -1.74 8.33 10.85
C GLN A 117 -1.26 6.87 10.73
N ALA A 118 0.03 6.63 10.50
CA ALA A 118 0.56 5.27 10.35
C ALA A 118 0.40 4.49 11.66
N ASN A 119 -0.38 3.41 11.62
CA ASN A 119 -0.58 2.52 12.75
C ASN A 119 -0.02 1.12 12.43
N PRO A 120 1.05 0.68 13.12
CA PRO A 120 1.60 -0.66 12.93
C PRO A 120 0.61 -1.78 13.20
N GLU A 121 -0.38 -1.59 14.08
CA GLU A 121 -1.37 -2.63 14.37
C GLU A 121 -2.33 -2.89 13.20
N GLU A 122 -2.53 -1.93 12.30
CA GLU A 122 -3.29 -2.19 11.06
C GLU A 122 -2.50 -3.07 10.08
N SER A 123 -1.16 -3.09 10.16
CA SER A 123 -0.30 -3.93 9.33
C SER A 123 -0.28 -5.42 9.76
N HIS A 124 -0.61 -5.70 11.02
CA HIS A 124 -0.82 -7.07 11.54
C HIS A 124 -2.04 -7.75 10.92
N LYS A 125 -3.00 -6.98 10.40
CA LYS A 125 -4.29 -7.46 9.91
C LYS A 125 -4.25 -7.90 8.44
N ASP A 126 -3.11 -8.40 7.96
CA ASP A 126 -3.10 -9.21 6.73
C ASP A 126 -3.06 -10.70 7.08
N PHE A 127 -4.11 -11.11 7.78
CA PHE A 127 -4.42 -12.49 8.10
C PHE A 127 -4.74 -13.30 6.84
N LYS A 128 -5.24 -12.69 5.77
CA LYS A 128 -5.45 -13.39 4.48
C LYS A 128 -4.12 -13.92 3.93
N THR A 129 -3.09 -13.08 3.85
CA THR A 129 -1.76 -13.52 3.41
C THR A 129 -1.15 -14.53 4.37
N GLN A 130 -1.24 -14.30 5.68
CA GLN A 130 -0.73 -15.26 6.68
C GLN A 130 -1.42 -16.63 6.58
N LEU A 131 -2.74 -16.66 6.41
CA LEU A 131 -3.52 -17.88 6.23
C LEU A 131 -3.10 -18.60 4.94
N GLN A 132 -2.96 -17.86 3.83
CA GLN A 132 -2.49 -18.41 2.57
C GLN A 132 -1.10 -19.05 2.72
N GLU A 133 -0.14 -18.36 3.33
CA GLU A 133 1.21 -18.88 3.56
C GLU A 133 1.20 -20.12 4.47
N ALA A 134 0.37 -20.12 5.52
CA ALA A 134 0.23 -21.24 6.44
C ALA A 134 -0.33 -22.49 5.73
N LEU A 135 -1.36 -22.33 4.90
CA LEU A 135 -1.98 -23.42 4.13
C LEU A 135 -1.04 -23.96 3.05
N GLN A 136 -0.35 -23.08 2.33
CA GLN A 136 0.65 -23.49 1.33
C GLN A 136 1.79 -24.31 1.96
N LYS A 137 2.27 -23.92 3.14
CA LYS A 137 3.29 -24.70 3.88
C LYS A 137 2.81 -26.09 4.28
N ARG A 138 1.49 -26.28 4.48
CA ARG A 138 0.87 -27.56 4.82
C ARG A 138 0.49 -28.40 3.58
N GLY A 139 0.61 -27.84 2.37
CA GLY A 139 0.12 -28.49 1.14
C GLY A 139 -1.41 -28.49 1.03
N SER A 140 -2.09 -27.64 1.79
CA SER A 140 -3.54 -27.49 1.80
C SER A 140 -4.02 -26.60 0.64
N ASP A 141 -5.31 -26.71 0.32
CA ASP A 141 -5.95 -25.82 -0.65
C ASP A 141 -6.03 -24.38 -0.14
N LEU A 142 -6.16 -23.44 -1.07
CA LEU A 142 -6.30 -22.03 -0.76
C LEU A 142 -7.68 -21.73 -0.15
N PRO A 143 -7.78 -20.72 0.74
CA PRO A 143 -9.04 -20.37 1.37
C PRO A 143 -10.02 -19.75 0.37
N GLN A 144 -11.28 -20.19 0.42
CA GLN A 144 -12.36 -19.64 -0.40
C GLN A 144 -13.21 -18.68 0.44
N TYR A 145 -13.51 -17.49 -0.10
CA TYR A 145 -14.28 -16.45 0.57
C TYR A 145 -15.57 -16.16 -0.20
N ASP A 146 -16.70 -16.23 0.48
CA ASP A 146 -18.03 -15.99 -0.09
C ASP A 146 -18.75 -14.90 0.71
N LEU A 147 -19.25 -13.87 0.01
CA LEU A 147 -20.12 -12.86 0.62
C LEU A 147 -21.52 -13.46 0.81
N ILE A 148 -21.90 -13.68 2.05
CA ILE A 148 -23.17 -14.33 2.41
C ILE A 148 -24.30 -13.31 2.49
N GLU A 149 -24.03 -12.16 3.12
CA GLU A 149 -25.06 -11.16 3.36
C GLU A 149 -24.47 -9.74 3.34
N THR A 150 -25.27 -8.79 2.87
CA THR A 150 -25.06 -7.36 3.10
C THR A 150 -26.30 -6.79 3.77
N SER A 151 -26.14 -6.27 4.99
CA SER A 151 -27.24 -5.69 5.78
C SER A 151 -26.96 -4.22 6.11
N GLY A 152 -28.01 -3.42 6.34
CA GLY A 152 -27.90 -1.98 6.62
C GLY A 152 -27.90 -1.09 5.37
N LYS A 153 -28.13 0.22 5.56
CA LYS A 153 -28.19 1.23 4.48
C LYS A 153 -26.92 2.10 4.45
N ASP A 154 -26.44 2.38 3.24
CA ASP A 154 -25.34 3.31 2.93
C ASP A 154 -24.17 3.24 3.93
N HIS A 155 -24.04 4.25 4.79
CA HIS A 155 -22.95 4.41 5.75
C HIS A 155 -22.97 3.41 6.92
N ASN A 156 -24.07 2.67 7.08
CA ASN A 156 -24.24 1.68 8.14
C ASN A 156 -24.19 0.23 7.65
N ALA A 157 -23.81 0.01 6.37
CA ALA A 157 -23.69 -1.32 5.80
C ALA A 157 -22.74 -2.22 6.60
N VAL A 158 -23.14 -3.48 6.75
CA VAL A 158 -22.41 -4.57 7.39
C VAL A 158 -22.37 -5.73 6.38
N PHE A 159 -21.18 -6.26 6.14
CA PHE A 159 -20.93 -7.31 5.17
C PHE A 159 -20.55 -8.57 5.95
N SER A 160 -21.33 -9.64 5.79
CA SER A 160 -21.04 -10.98 6.35
C SER A 160 -20.36 -11.83 5.30
N VAL A 161 -19.15 -12.26 5.59
CA VAL A 161 -18.32 -13.09 4.72
C VAL A 161 -18.09 -14.43 5.41
N GLN A 162 -18.24 -15.51 4.65
CA GLN A 162 -17.82 -16.84 5.04
C GLN A 162 -16.45 -17.14 4.42
N CYS A 163 -15.58 -17.79 5.16
CA CYS A 163 -14.36 -18.40 4.63
C CYS A 163 -14.37 -19.89 4.90
N SER A 164 -14.06 -20.69 3.88
CA SER A 164 -14.02 -22.15 3.94
C SER A 164 -12.66 -22.70 3.53
N LEU A 165 -12.26 -23.80 4.18
CA LEU A 165 -11.12 -24.63 3.86
C LEU A 165 -11.66 -26.03 3.51
N THR A 166 -11.74 -26.32 2.20
CA THR A 166 -12.47 -27.48 1.68
C THR A 166 -11.93 -28.81 2.20
N ASN A 167 -10.61 -28.98 2.23
CA ASN A 167 -9.98 -30.25 2.62
C ASN A 167 -10.03 -30.50 4.13
N GLU A 168 -9.98 -29.43 4.91
CA GLU A 168 -10.02 -29.47 6.37
C GLU A 168 -11.48 -29.53 6.89
N ASN A 169 -12.47 -29.30 6.02
CA ASN A 169 -13.89 -29.20 6.35
C ASN A 169 -14.14 -28.17 7.47
N ILE A 170 -13.40 -27.06 7.45
CA ILE A 170 -13.52 -25.96 8.40
C ILE A 170 -14.12 -24.75 7.68
N GLN A 171 -15.08 -24.12 8.34
CA GLN A 171 -15.61 -22.82 7.91
C GLN A 171 -15.74 -21.86 9.09
N VAL A 172 -15.65 -20.57 8.79
CA VAL A 172 -15.94 -19.48 9.71
C VAL A 172 -16.72 -18.40 8.98
N GLU A 173 -17.55 -17.68 9.72
CA GLU A 173 -18.28 -16.53 9.21
C GLU A 173 -17.99 -15.33 10.13
N LYS A 174 -17.71 -14.18 9.53
CA LYS A 174 -17.48 -12.91 10.24
C LYS A 174 -18.13 -11.76 9.48
N SER A 175 -18.53 -10.74 10.23
CA SER A 175 -19.15 -9.55 9.67
C SER A 175 -18.35 -8.29 10.01
N ALA A 176 -18.24 -7.36 9.07
CA ALA A 176 -17.55 -6.09 9.29
C ALA A 176 -18.14 -4.95 8.42
N LYS A 177 -17.68 -3.72 8.66
CA LYS A 177 -18.06 -2.51 7.90
C LYS A 177 -17.54 -2.46 6.45
N SER A 178 -16.79 -3.47 6.03
CA SER A 178 -16.30 -3.62 4.65
C SER A 178 -15.98 -5.09 4.40
N ILE A 179 -16.19 -5.56 3.17
CA ILE A 179 -15.84 -6.93 2.74
C ILE A 179 -14.40 -7.28 3.13
N LYS A 180 -13.42 -6.42 2.81
CA LYS A 180 -12.01 -6.64 3.14
C LYS A 180 -11.76 -6.90 4.63
N ARG A 181 -12.43 -6.16 5.53
CA ARG A 181 -12.30 -6.38 6.98
C ARG A 181 -12.96 -7.67 7.43
N ALA A 182 -14.10 -8.05 6.83
CA ALA A 182 -14.78 -9.30 7.13
C ALA A 182 -13.94 -10.51 6.71
N GLU A 183 -13.34 -10.46 5.52
CA GLU A 183 -12.40 -11.47 5.04
C GLU A 183 -11.17 -11.60 5.96
N GLN A 184 -10.56 -10.48 6.37
CA GLN A 184 -9.43 -10.50 7.29
C GLN A 184 -9.79 -11.12 8.66
N ALA A 185 -10.98 -10.81 9.18
CA ALA A 185 -11.47 -11.41 10.43
C ALA A 185 -11.75 -12.92 10.29
N CYS A 186 -12.24 -13.37 9.12
CA CYS A 186 -12.36 -14.80 8.83
C CYS A 186 -10.99 -15.47 8.80
N ALA A 187 -10.01 -14.85 8.15
CA ALA A 187 -8.67 -15.39 8.04
C ALA A 187 -7.98 -15.50 9.41
N GLU A 188 -8.16 -14.50 10.28
CA GLU A 188 -7.70 -14.50 11.68
C GLU A 188 -8.29 -15.69 12.45
N ALA A 189 -9.61 -15.86 12.41
CA ALA A 189 -10.30 -16.94 13.11
C ALA A 189 -9.88 -18.34 12.61
N LEU A 190 -9.56 -18.49 11.32
CA LEU A 190 -9.04 -19.75 10.78
C LEU A 190 -7.59 -20.00 11.20
N LEU A 191 -6.74 -18.98 11.21
CA LEU A 191 -5.37 -19.09 11.72
C LEU A 191 -5.36 -19.53 13.18
N GLU A 192 -6.23 -18.96 14.02
CA GLU A 192 -6.40 -19.40 15.41
C GLU A 192 -6.82 -20.88 15.48
N LYS A 193 -7.85 -21.29 14.72
CA LYS A 193 -8.29 -22.70 14.68
C LYS A 193 -7.17 -23.65 14.22
N LEU A 194 -6.41 -23.27 13.19
CA LEU A 194 -5.31 -24.08 12.65
C LEU A 194 -4.09 -24.18 13.56
N SER A 195 -3.94 -23.28 14.53
CA SER A 195 -2.88 -23.34 15.54
C SER A 195 -3.26 -24.17 16.77
N MET A 196 -4.55 -24.47 16.95
CA MET A 196 -5.06 -25.36 18.01
C MET A 196 -5.20 -26.84 17.56
N LEU A 197 -4.93 -27.14 16.28
CA LEU A 197 -4.92 -28.48 15.69
C LEU A 197 -3.49 -28.99 15.55
#